data_AF-A0A438BTB8-F1
#
_entry.id   AF-A0A438BTB8-F1
#
_cell.length_a   1.000
_cell.length_b   1.000
_cell.length_c   1.000
_cell.angle_alpha   90.00
_cell.angle_beta   90.00
_cell.angle_gamma   90.00
#
_symmetry.space_group_name_H-M   'P 1'
#
loop_
_entity.id
_entity.type
_entity.pdbx_description
1 polymer ?
#
loop_
_entity_poly.entity_id
_entity_poly.type
_entity_poly.pdbx_seq_one_letter_code
_entity_poly.pdbx_strand_id
1 'polypeptide(L)' 'MNGGPGASTSGRVKWGGYQGELTASEAQEFTVGEFISGNAWLPSTGVSFDSGLIN' A
#
# COMPACT_ATOMS: atom_id res chain seq x y z
N MET A 1 -0.36 -2.68 -9.15
CA MET A 1 1.10 -2.76 -9.47
C MET A 1 1.65 -1.37 -9.70
N ASN A 2 2.94 -1.14 -9.44
CA ASN A 2 3.59 0.14 -9.74
C ASN A 2 3.79 0.31 -11.26
N GLY A 3 3.71 1.54 -11.77
CA GLY A 3 3.79 1.85 -13.20
C GLY A 3 4.86 2.89 -13.56
N GLY A 4 5.25 2.92 -14.85
CA GLY A 4 6.18 3.90 -15.42
C GLY A 4 7.64 3.40 -15.56
N PRO A 5 8.51 4.15 -16.27
CA PRO A 5 9.85 3.69 -16.65
C PRO A 5 10.78 3.35 -15.46
N GLY A 6 10.56 3.95 -14.30
CA GLY A 6 11.36 3.73 -13.08
C GLY A 6 10.82 2.64 -12.13
N ALA A 7 9.70 2.00 -12.46
CA ALA A 7 9.03 1.04 -11.58
C ALA A 7 9.72 -0.33 -11.52
N SER A 8 10.61 -0.64 -12.48
CA SER A 8 11.30 -1.92 -12.51
C SER A 8 12.13 -2.14 -11.24
N THR A 9 11.96 -3.33 -10.67
CA THR A 9 12.64 -3.77 -9.45
C THR A 9 13.92 -4.56 -9.75
N SER A 10 14.21 -4.88 -11.03
CA SER A 10 15.31 -5.76 -11.43
C SER A 10 16.71 -5.27 -11.01
N GLY A 11 16.87 -3.96 -10.84
CA GLY A 11 18.12 -3.31 -10.40
C GLY A 11 18.13 -2.83 -8.95
N ARG A 12 17.14 -3.22 -8.12
CA ARG A 12 17.07 -2.78 -6.71
C ARG A 12 18.09 -3.51 -5.83
N VAL A 13 18.36 -2.91 -4.67
CA VAL A 13 19.31 -3.45 -3.66
C VAL A 13 18.83 -4.78 -3.09
N LYS A 14 19.77 -5.62 -2.62
CA LYS A 14 19.51 -6.97 -2.10
C LYS A 14 19.55 -7.07 -0.58
N TRP A 15 19.12 -6.03 0.13
CA TRP A 15 19.14 -6.03 1.59
C TRP A 15 18.16 -7.06 2.14
N GLY A 16 18.48 -7.67 3.29
CA GLY A 16 17.68 -8.75 3.88
C GLY A 16 16.24 -8.38 4.25
N GLY A 17 15.90 -7.10 4.32
CA GLY A 17 14.53 -6.61 4.54
C GLY A 17 13.83 -6.04 3.30
N TYR A 18 14.47 -6.09 2.13
CA TYR A 18 13.84 -5.64 0.88
C TYR A 18 12.89 -6.72 0.37
N GLN A 19 11.61 -6.37 0.26
CA GLN A 19 10.59 -7.17 -0.42
C GLN A 19 10.19 -6.45 -1.70
N GLY A 20 10.51 -7.05 -2.85
CA GLY A 20 10.42 -6.36 -4.14
C GLY A 20 9.01 -6.21 -4.70
N GLU A 21 8.20 -7.25 -4.57
CA GLU A 21 6.79 -7.22 -4.92
C GLU A 21 5.98 -7.82 -3.77
N LEU A 22 4.92 -7.13 -3.40
CA LEU A 22 3.95 -7.62 -2.42
C LEU A 22 2.81 -8.30 -3.15
N THR A 23 2.34 -9.41 -2.60
CA THR A 23 1.02 -9.95 -2.93
C THR A 23 -0.07 -8.96 -2.51
N ALA A 24 -1.27 -9.11 -3.08
CA ALA A 24 -2.41 -8.28 -2.66
C ALA A 24 -2.72 -8.43 -1.16
N SER A 25 -2.51 -9.62 -0.58
CA SER A 25 -2.71 -9.85 0.85
C SER A 25 -1.68 -9.11 1.71
N GLU A 26 -0.40 -9.15 1.34
CA GLU A 26 0.64 -8.40 2.07
C GLU A 26 0.44 -6.89 1.91
N ALA A 27 0.02 -6.42 0.73
CA ALA A 27 -0.27 -5.00 0.50
C ALA A 27 -1.50 -4.50 1.27
N GLN A 28 -2.48 -5.38 1.57
CA GLN A 28 -3.69 -5.03 2.30
C GLN A 28 -3.39 -4.52 3.71
N GLU A 29 -2.35 -5.06 4.38
CA GLU A 29 -1.91 -4.65 5.72
C GLU A 29 -1.50 -3.18 5.81
N PHE A 30 -1.13 -2.58 4.67
CA PHE A 30 -0.70 -1.18 4.56
C PHE A 30 -1.80 -0.23 4.06
N THR A 31 -3.03 -0.72 3.93
CA THR A 31 -4.17 0.11 3.54
C THR A 31 -4.67 0.98 4.71
N VAL A 32 -5.44 2.02 4.39
CA VAL A 32 -5.99 2.95 5.39
C VAL A 32 -6.85 2.22 6.43
N GLY A 33 -7.65 1.25 6.00
CA GLY A 33 -8.53 0.47 6.87
C GLY A 33 -7.75 -0.37 7.88
N GLU A 34 -6.69 -1.05 7.43
CA GLU A 34 -5.91 -1.97 8.26
C GLU A 34 -4.86 -1.24 9.12
N PHE A 35 -4.02 -0.41 8.49
CA PHE A 35 -2.82 0.12 9.14
C PHE A 35 -3.11 1.15 10.24
N ILE A 36 -4.13 2.00 10.02
CA ILE A 36 -4.47 3.10 10.93
C ILE A 36 -5.93 3.05 11.42
N SER A 37 -6.62 1.93 11.17
CA SER A 37 -8.04 1.79 11.51
C SER A 37 -8.89 2.95 10.99
N GLY A 38 -8.56 3.46 9.79
CA GLY A 38 -9.08 4.74 9.27
C GLY A 38 -10.61 4.80 9.22
N ASN A 39 -11.26 3.65 9.00
CA ASN A 39 -12.73 3.53 8.98
C ASN A 39 -13.40 3.96 10.29
N ALA A 40 -12.68 3.90 11.42
CA ALA A 40 -13.22 4.28 12.72
C ALA A 40 -13.29 5.80 12.96
N TRP A 41 -12.49 6.60 12.24
CA TRP A 41 -12.32 8.01 12.59
C TRP A 41 -12.29 8.98 11.40
N LEU A 42 -11.77 8.60 10.23
CA LEU A 42 -11.73 9.46 9.04
C LEU A 42 -13.11 9.91 8.54
N PRO A 43 -14.19 9.09 8.59
CA PRO A 43 -15.51 9.56 8.17
C PRO A 43 -15.98 10.83 8.91
N SER A 44 -15.59 11.00 10.18
CA SER A 44 -15.96 12.17 10.99
C SER A 44 -15.26 13.46 10.57
N THR A 45 -14.15 13.37 9.83
CA THR A 45 -13.38 14.54 9.39
C THR A 45 -13.90 15.11 8.07
N GLY A 46 -14.77 14.38 7.36
CA GLY A 46 -15.32 14.77 6.05
C GLY A 46 -14.34 14.65 4.88
N VAL A 47 -13.17 14.05 5.09
CA VAL A 47 -12.18 13.82 4.02
C VAL A 47 -12.56 12.58 3.20
N SER A 48 -12.40 12.64 1.88
CA SER A 48 -12.53 11.47 1.02
C SER A 48 -11.28 10.60 1.11
N PHE A 49 -11.45 9.28 1.23
CA PHE A 49 -10.35 8.32 1.29
C PHE A 49 -10.77 6.95 0.74
N ASP A 50 -9.79 6.17 0.28
CA ASP A 50 -9.96 4.76 -0.06
C ASP A 50 -9.52 3.90 1.14
N SER A 51 -10.42 3.06 1.65
CA SER A 51 -10.12 2.20 2.81
C SER A 51 -9.17 1.06 2.49
N GLY A 52 -9.12 0.61 1.23
CA GLY A 52 -8.47 -0.65 0.83
C GLY A 52 -7.66 -0.50 -0.44
N LEU A 53 -7.24 -1.63 -1.01
CA LEU A 53 -6.60 -1.65 -2.31
C LEU A 53 -7.59 -1.27 -3.41
N ILE A 54 -7.12 -0.44 -4.33
CA ILE A 54 -7.84 0.01 -5.52
C ILE A 54 -7.27 -0.70 -6.76
N ASN A 55 -8.17 -1.10 -7.65
CA ASN A 55 -7.83 -1.77 -8.92
C ASN A 55 -7.43 -0.77 -10.00
#